data_AF-A0A5B9FMU4-F1
#
_entry.id   AF-A0A5B9FMU4-F1
#
_cell.length_a   1.000
_cell.length_b   1.000
_cell.length_c   1.000
_cell.angle_alpha   90.00
_cell.angle_beta   90.00
_cell.angle_gamma   90.00
#
_symmetry.space_group_name_H-M   'P 1'
#
loop_
_entity.id
_entity.type
_entity.pdbx_description
1 polymer ?
#
loop_
_entity_poly.entity_id
_entity_poly.type
_entity_poly.pdbx_seq_one_letter_code
_entity_poly.pdbx_strand_id
1 'polypeptide(L)'
;MAIMNEDRTLRETAGGTVKTTVEKGTRVDVLDDKSGLPWTMIRIKGSGQEGWVTDDAINKASDELGSLSREEVAWECVDLAGVFVINAFYLMAVAQLRSNVSGRTNEDGTIFGPIGFSQAEWALNAVQPEWKIAFSREDITQWRAQVLVFAGMASIRQRALAETLSRQPSMAELLLAQVLGTGAATLAIMTPGTDLNKILSAARQMAEAEKIDPANLEGRDKPLLATDGHTSLGLVAAQVQAALEASRGHVRQEVEKRIARAGEGFGPALPVAGINFNSAKIPASRRSIASLIAESFATAGFGAIQQIAAIANAIAESELNPAAENLNGERSFGLFQLNQNGGVGTGFPEAELKDPKRNIAIMLGEIAKPYQTAHRKRFMATTSLLEAVEIFVHHFEKPSDKTGETTKRFKIAQTLVA
;
A
#
# COMPACT_ATOMS: atom_id res chain seq x y z
N MET A 1 -14.43 -27.63 -3.69
CA MET A 1 -14.88 -26.77 -2.58
C MET A 1 -14.08 -25.49 -2.66
N ALA A 2 -14.67 -24.36 -2.25
CA ALA A 2 -14.09 -23.05 -2.44
C ALA A 2 -13.75 -22.38 -1.09
N ILE A 3 -12.87 -21.39 -1.12
CA ILE A 3 -12.48 -20.61 0.06
C ILE A 3 -12.39 -19.12 -0.28
N MET A 4 -12.72 -18.27 0.69
CA MET A 4 -12.49 -16.84 0.58
C MET A 4 -10.97 -16.56 0.54
N ASN A 5 -10.47 -15.90 -0.49
CA ASN A 5 -9.05 -15.54 -0.62
C ASN A 5 -8.74 -14.09 -0.15
N GLU A 6 -9.78 -13.31 0.13
CA GLU A 6 -9.78 -11.98 0.75
C GLU A 6 -11.03 -11.78 1.62
N ASP A 7 -10.98 -10.78 2.50
CA ASP A 7 -12.14 -10.36 3.29
C ASP A 7 -13.15 -9.68 2.38
N ARG A 8 -14.40 -10.14 2.40
CA ARG A 8 -15.44 -9.57 1.53
C ARG A 8 -16.80 -9.52 2.18
N THR A 9 -17.56 -8.52 1.81
CA THR A 9 -18.90 -8.33 2.33
C THR A 9 -19.88 -9.30 1.66
N LEU A 10 -20.54 -10.13 2.47
CA LEU A 10 -21.68 -10.95 2.07
C LEU A 10 -22.91 -10.05 1.91
N ARG A 11 -23.60 -10.15 0.77
CA ARG A 11 -24.78 -9.33 0.44
C ARG A 11 -26.02 -10.18 0.23
N GLU A 12 -27.21 -9.60 0.46
CA GLU A 12 -28.48 -10.30 0.23
C GLU A 12 -28.73 -10.57 -1.25
N THR A 13 -28.39 -9.61 -2.10
CA THR A 13 -28.46 -9.68 -3.56
C THR A 13 -27.13 -9.23 -4.18
N ALA A 14 -26.89 -9.56 -5.45
CA ALA A 14 -25.70 -9.11 -6.18
C ALA A 14 -25.57 -7.57 -6.14
N GLY A 15 -24.53 -7.06 -5.46
CA GLY A 15 -24.30 -5.63 -5.25
C GLY A 15 -25.25 -4.92 -4.27
N GLY A 16 -26.17 -5.66 -3.64
CA GLY A 16 -27.20 -5.11 -2.75
C GLY A 16 -26.74 -4.91 -1.30
N THR A 17 -27.71 -4.93 -0.38
CA THR A 17 -27.47 -4.66 1.05
C THR A 17 -26.48 -5.62 1.69
N VAL A 18 -25.60 -5.05 2.52
CA VAL A 18 -24.60 -5.77 3.31
C VAL A 18 -25.27 -6.56 4.43
N LYS A 19 -24.94 -7.85 4.54
CA LYS A 19 -25.33 -8.71 5.68
C LYS A 19 -24.24 -8.74 6.74
N THR A 20 -23.04 -9.17 6.34
CA THR A 20 -21.88 -9.38 7.21
C THR A 20 -20.60 -9.36 6.38
N THR A 21 -19.45 -9.26 7.03
CA THR A 21 -18.15 -9.59 6.41
C THR A 21 -17.92 -11.10 6.47
N VAL A 22 -17.43 -11.67 5.38
CA VAL A 22 -16.86 -13.02 5.31
C VAL A 22 -15.35 -12.87 5.30
N GLU A 23 -14.71 -13.45 6.29
CA GLU A 23 -13.26 -13.35 6.44
C GLU A 23 -12.55 -14.26 5.44
N LYS A 24 -11.38 -13.81 4.99
CA LYS A 24 -10.40 -14.60 4.25
C LYS A 24 -10.15 -15.91 4.99
N GLY A 25 -10.17 -17.02 4.27
CA GLY A 25 -10.02 -18.36 4.84
C GLY A 25 -11.33 -19.06 5.18
N THR A 26 -12.44 -18.35 5.13
CA THR A 26 -13.76 -18.98 5.30
C THR A 26 -14.05 -19.93 4.15
N ARG A 27 -14.30 -21.21 4.45
CA ARG A 27 -14.72 -22.21 3.47
C ARG A 27 -16.16 -21.98 3.05
N VAL A 28 -16.43 -22.09 1.75
CA VAL A 28 -17.74 -21.80 1.18
C VAL A 28 -18.14 -22.82 0.11
N ASP A 29 -19.44 -23.05 -0.02
CA ASP A 29 -20.00 -23.70 -1.21
C ASP A 29 -20.41 -22.62 -2.22
N VAL A 30 -20.01 -22.78 -3.49
CA VAL A 30 -20.48 -21.92 -4.58
C VAL A 30 -21.85 -22.43 -5.02
N LEU A 31 -22.86 -21.57 -4.95
CA LEU A 31 -24.25 -21.88 -5.30
C LEU A 31 -24.62 -21.39 -6.70
N ASP A 32 -24.16 -20.21 -7.09
CA ASP A 32 -24.35 -19.63 -8.43
C ASP A 32 -23.19 -18.70 -8.77
N ASP A 33 -22.51 -18.96 -9.89
CA ASP A 33 -21.37 -18.17 -10.37
C ASP A 33 -21.52 -17.68 -11.82
N LYS A 34 -22.74 -17.75 -12.37
CA LYS A 34 -23.02 -17.39 -13.77
C LYS A 34 -24.07 -16.29 -13.90
N SER A 35 -25.05 -16.25 -13.01
CA SER A 35 -26.23 -15.38 -13.18
C SER A 35 -26.01 -13.94 -12.72
N GLY A 36 -24.93 -13.67 -11.97
CA GLY A 36 -24.75 -12.42 -11.23
C GLY A 36 -23.45 -11.68 -11.51
N LEU A 37 -22.70 -11.97 -12.58
CA LEU A 37 -21.37 -11.40 -12.82
C LEU A 37 -21.33 -9.87 -12.59
N PRO A 38 -20.37 -9.35 -11.80
CA PRO A 38 -19.18 -10.01 -11.25
C PRO A 38 -19.39 -10.67 -9.87
N TRP A 39 -20.62 -11.03 -9.50
CA TRP A 39 -20.97 -11.58 -8.19
C TRP A 39 -21.19 -13.10 -8.26
N THR A 40 -20.78 -13.77 -7.19
CA THR A 40 -20.99 -15.19 -6.96
C THR A 40 -21.75 -15.41 -5.67
N MET A 41 -22.82 -16.19 -5.76
CA MET A 41 -23.61 -16.62 -4.61
C MET A 41 -22.91 -17.78 -3.91
N ILE A 42 -22.72 -17.63 -2.62
CA ILE A 42 -22.04 -18.58 -1.76
C ILE A 42 -22.88 -18.98 -0.56
N ARG A 43 -22.57 -20.15 0.01
CA ARG A 43 -22.99 -20.58 1.34
C ARG A 43 -21.78 -20.75 2.24
N ILE A 44 -21.76 -20.07 3.39
CA ILE A 44 -20.69 -20.18 4.39
C ILE A 44 -20.78 -21.54 5.08
N LYS A 45 -19.70 -22.32 5.06
CA LYS A 45 -19.61 -23.57 5.84
C LYS A 45 -19.51 -23.22 7.33
N GLY A 46 -20.30 -23.92 8.16
CA GLY A 46 -20.38 -23.69 9.60
C GLY A 46 -21.64 -22.93 9.99
N SER A 47 -21.84 -21.72 9.45
CA SER A 47 -23.06 -20.93 9.74
C SER A 47 -24.24 -21.28 8.84
N GLY A 48 -24.00 -21.82 7.65
CA GLY A 48 -25.02 -22.10 6.64
C GLY A 48 -25.60 -20.84 5.98
N GLN A 49 -25.10 -19.66 6.31
CA GLN A 49 -25.58 -18.40 5.74
C GLN A 49 -25.26 -18.30 4.26
N GLU A 50 -26.23 -17.83 3.50
CA GLU A 50 -26.11 -17.59 2.06
C GLU A 50 -26.10 -16.11 1.73
N GLY A 51 -25.42 -15.77 0.64
CA GLY A 51 -25.41 -14.43 0.06
C GLY A 51 -24.40 -14.29 -1.07
N TRP A 52 -24.30 -13.08 -1.61
CA TRP A 52 -23.45 -12.75 -2.75
C TRP A 52 -22.17 -12.06 -2.31
N VAL A 53 -21.04 -12.48 -2.87
CA VAL A 53 -19.74 -11.81 -2.77
C VAL A 53 -19.19 -11.55 -4.18
N THR A 54 -18.18 -10.71 -4.31
CA THR A 54 -17.52 -10.51 -5.61
C THR A 54 -16.74 -11.77 -5.99
N ASP A 55 -16.73 -12.11 -7.28
CA ASP A 55 -16.18 -13.37 -7.78
C ASP A 55 -14.68 -13.53 -7.52
N ASP A 56 -13.95 -12.42 -7.59
CA ASP A 56 -12.51 -12.33 -7.34
C ASP A 56 -12.12 -12.71 -5.90
N ALA A 57 -13.07 -12.59 -4.97
CA ALA A 57 -12.89 -12.89 -3.55
C ALA A 57 -12.95 -14.39 -3.22
N ILE A 58 -13.19 -15.25 -4.22
CA ILE A 58 -13.33 -16.69 -4.05
C ILE A 58 -12.26 -17.42 -4.85
N ASN A 59 -11.44 -18.22 -4.17
CA ASN A 59 -10.72 -19.28 -4.84
C ASN A 59 -11.66 -20.48 -5.00
N LYS A 60 -12.22 -20.64 -6.20
CA LYS A 60 -13.16 -21.74 -6.52
C LYS A 60 -12.47 -23.10 -6.71
N ALA A 61 -11.15 -23.10 -6.90
CA ALA A 61 -10.37 -24.29 -7.23
C ALA A 61 -9.79 -24.99 -5.99
N SER A 62 -9.85 -24.38 -4.80
CA SER A 62 -9.28 -24.92 -3.56
C SER A 62 -10.11 -24.52 -2.34
N ASP A 63 -10.11 -25.36 -1.31
CA ASP A 63 -10.69 -25.12 0.02
C ASP A 63 -9.63 -24.79 1.09
N GLU A 64 -8.41 -24.52 0.63
CA GLU A 64 -7.30 -24.04 1.43
C GLU A 64 -6.88 -22.66 0.94
N LEU A 65 -6.60 -21.76 1.89
CA LEU A 65 -5.92 -20.52 1.57
C LEU A 65 -4.56 -20.89 0.96
N GLY A 66 -4.38 -20.57 -0.33
CA GLY A 66 -3.10 -20.73 -0.99
C GLY A 66 -1.99 -20.05 -0.20
N SER A 67 -0.73 -20.47 -0.39
CA SER A 67 0.40 -19.67 0.09
C SER A 67 0.27 -18.24 -0.43
N LEU A 68 0.59 -17.26 0.41
CA LEU A 68 0.69 -15.85 0.01
C LEU A 68 1.52 -15.75 -1.28
N SER A 69 1.00 -15.09 -2.31
CA SER A 69 1.67 -15.04 -3.60
C SER A 69 2.97 -14.25 -3.48
N ARG A 70 4.06 -14.81 -4.04
CA ARG A 70 5.35 -14.12 -4.07
C ARG A 70 5.28 -12.84 -4.90
N GLU A 71 4.44 -12.81 -5.92
CA GLU A 71 4.16 -11.65 -6.76
C GLU A 71 3.45 -10.55 -5.97
N GLU A 72 2.46 -10.90 -5.13
CA GLU A 72 1.77 -9.92 -4.29
C GLU A 72 2.70 -9.28 -3.26
N VAL A 73 3.57 -10.08 -2.62
CA VAL A 73 4.56 -9.55 -1.68
C VAL A 73 5.63 -8.73 -2.39
N ALA A 74 6.10 -9.20 -3.55
CA ALA A 74 7.06 -8.45 -4.36
C ALA A 74 6.49 -7.09 -4.79
N TRP A 75 5.21 -7.02 -5.17
CA TRP A 75 4.54 -5.77 -5.52
C TRP A 75 4.54 -4.79 -4.34
N GLU A 76 4.17 -5.27 -3.15
CA GLU A 76 4.16 -4.50 -1.90
C GLU A 76 5.58 -4.00 -1.56
N CYS A 77 6.60 -4.87 -1.68
CA CYS A 77 8.00 -4.50 -1.45
C CYS A 77 8.47 -3.39 -2.41
N VAL A 78 8.09 -3.45 -3.68
CA VAL A 78 8.45 -2.43 -4.67
C VAL A 78 7.73 -1.12 -4.40
N ASP A 79 6.51 -1.16 -3.86
CA ASP A 79 5.77 0.04 -3.44
C ASP A 79 6.44 0.74 -2.25
N LEU A 80 6.66 -0.02 -1.19
CA LEU A 80 7.24 0.48 0.05
C LEU A 80 8.69 0.92 -0.12
N ALA A 81 9.45 0.32 -1.04
CA ALA A 81 10.80 0.76 -1.39
C ALA A 81 10.86 2.25 -1.76
N GLY A 82 9.88 2.74 -2.53
CA GLY A 82 9.80 4.16 -2.91
C GLY A 82 9.42 5.07 -1.75
N VAL A 83 8.59 4.59 -0.82
CA VAL A 83 8.10 5.36 0.34
C VAL A 83 9.17 5.48 1.42
N PHE A 84 9.82 4.36 1.74
CA PHE A 84 10.73 4.24 2.88
C PHE A 84 12.22 4.41 2.49
N VAL A 85 12.50 4.62 1.20
CA VAL A 85 13.87 4.76 0.66
C VAL A 85 14.72 3.55 1.04
N ILE A 86 14.15 2.36 0.83
CA ILE A 86 14.77 1.07 1.13
C ILE A 86 14.79 0.21 -0.14
N ASN A 87 15.69 -0.77 -0.20
CA ASN A 87 15.79 -1.63 -1.36
C ASN A 87 14.65 -2.67 -1.39
N ALA A 88 13.85 -2.71 -2.48
CA ALA A 88 12.75 -3.68 -2.63
C ALA A 88 13.22 -5.14 -2.57
N PHE A 89 14.39 -5.44 -3.12
CA PHE A 89 14.98 -6.78 -3.07
C PHE A 89 15.37 -7.17 -1.64
N TYR A 90 15.75 -6.21 -0.79
CA TYR A 90 16.02 -6.46 0.62
C TYR A 90 14.74 -6.87 1.37
N LEU A 91 13.64 -6.11 1.19
CA LEU A 91 12.36 -6.43 1.84
C LEU A 91 11.88 -7.83 1.46
N MET A 92 11.93 -8.16 0.16
CA MET A 92 11.54 -9.47 -0.33
C MET A 92 12.49 -10.58 0.16
N ALA A 93 13.80 -10.34 0.18
CA ALA A 93 14.76 -11.31 0.67
C ALA A 93 14.55 -11.62 2.16
N VAL A 94 14.21 -10.64 2.99
CA VAL A 94 13.89 -10.91 4.41
C VAL A 94 12.62 -11.73 4.54
N ALA A 95 11.57 -11.43 3.76
CA ALA A 95 10.36 -12.23 3.76
C ALA A 95 10.62 -13.69 3.32
N GLN A 96 11.45 -13.85 2.27
CA GLN A 96 11.87 -15.15 1.78
C GLN A 96 12.73 -15.92 2.81
N LEU A 97 13.64 -15.24 3.50
CA LEU A 97 14.51 -15.83 4.52
C LEU A 97 13.72 -16.27 5.76
N ARG A 98 12.82 -15.41 6.28
CA ARG A 98 12.17 -15.65 7.58
C ARG A 98 10.98 -16.59 7.51
N SER A 99 10.27 -16.62 6.39
CA SER A 99 9.01 -17.36 6.29
C SER A 99 8.83 -18.12 4.98
N ASN A 100 9.79 -18.06 4.06
CA ASN A 100 9.60 -18.50 2.67
C ASN A 100 8.38 -17.81 2.01
N VAL A 101 8.15 -16.53 2.36
CA VAL A 101 7.01 -15.72 1.90
C VAL A 101 5.66 -16.32 2.32
N SER A 102 5.59 -16.92 3.51
CA SER A 102 4.35 -17.46 4.05
C SER A 102 3.49 -16.34 4.63
N GLY A 103 2.21 -16.29 4.27
CA GLY A 103 1.22 -15.43 4.93
C GLY A 103 0.64 -16.05 6.21
N ARG A 104 1.07 -17.26 6.59
CA ARG A 104 0.50 -18.02 7.70
C ARG A 104 1.28 -17.76 8.99
N THR A 105 0.58 -17.87 10.12
CA THR A 105 1.21 -18.09 11.41
C THR A 105 1.84 -19.48 11.42
N ASN A 106 3.01 -19.65 12.05
CA ASN A 106 3.56 -20.98 12.28
C ASN A 106 2.61 -21.82 13.17
N GLU A 107 2.80 -23.14 13.14
CA GLU A 107 1.92 -24.10 13.84
C GLU A 107 1.79 -23.81 15.35
N ASP A 108 2.85 -23.27 15.95
CA ASP A 108 2.91 -22.93 17.37
C ASP A 108 2.28 -21.57 17.72
N GLY A 109 1.81 -20.80 16.75
CA GLY A 109 1.15 -19.51 16.99
C GLY A 109 2.09 -18.38 17.41
N THR A 110 3.41 -18.55 17.26
CA THR A 110 4.45 -17.67 17.82
C THR A 110 5.05 -16.70 16.80
N ILE A 111 4.96 -17.00 15.51
CA ILE A 111 5.58 -16.24 14.42
C ILE A 111 4.51 -16.00 13.34
N PHE A 112 4.32 -14.74 12.95
CA PHE A 112 3.23 -14.31 12.08
C PHE A 112 3.74 -13.83 10.72
N GLY A 113 3.14 -14.39 9.65
CA GLY A 113 3.19 -13.91 8.27
C GLY A 113 4.59 -13.75 7.66
N PRO A 114 4.71 -12.94 6.59
CA PRO A 114 5.89 -13.00 5.72
C PRO A 114 7.17 -12.54 6.40
N ILE A 115 7.06 -11.64 7.38
CA ILE A 115 8.20 -11.10 8.13
C ILE A 115 8.53 -11.95 9.35
N GLY A 116 7.61 -12.81 9.77
CA GLY A 116 7.78 -13.67 10.94
C GLY A 116 7.94 -12.86 12.22
N PHE A 117 7.06 -11.88 12.45
CA PHE A 117 7.03 -11.13 13.70
C PHE A 117 6.60 -12.02 14.86
N SER A 118 7.24 -11.84 16.03
CA SER A 118 6.67 -12.28 17.30
C SER A 118 5.65 -11.23 17.78
N GLN A 119 4.76 -11.61 18.72
CA GLN A 119 3.86 -10.65 19.38
C GLN A 119 4.63 -9.54 20.12
N ALA A 120 5.80 -9.86 20.70
CA ALA A 120 6.61 -8.90 21.43
C ALA A 120 7.32 -7.92 20.46
N GLU A 121 7.92 -8.42 19.37
CA GLU A 121 8.54 -7.59 18.35
C GLU A 121 7.51 -6.67 17.66
N TRP A 122 6.30 -7.19 17.41
CA TRP A 122 5.19 -6.38 16.91
C TRP A 122 4.80 -5.28 17.88
N ALA A 123 4.61 -5.58 19.17
CA ALA A 123 4.25 -4.57 20.17
C ALA A 123 5.28 -3.42 20.25
N LEU A 124 6.57 -3.73 20.07
CA LEU A 124 7.64 -2.72 20.06
C LEU A 124 7.59 -1.82 18.81
N ASN A 125 7.16 -2.37 17.66
CA ASN A 125 7.37 -1.75 16.34
C ASN A 125 6.10 -1.37 15.56
N ALA A 126 4.91 -1.82 15.99
CA ALA A 126 3.63 -1.54 15.33
C ALA A 126 3.23 -0.06 15.36
N VAL A 127 3.89 0.73 16.21
CA VAL A 127 3.72 2.19 16.28
C VAL A 127 5.06 2.86 15.93
N GLN A 128 5.08 3.56 14.79
CA GLN A 128 6.22 4.32 14.29
C GLN A 128 5.76 5.73 13.91
N PRO A 129 5.81 6.69 14.84
CA PRO A 129 5.30 8.04 14.62
C PRO A 129 5.96 8.77 13.44
N GLU A 130 7.25 8.52 13.19
CA GLU A 130 7.98 9.09 12.06
C GLU A 130 7.31 8.78 10.71
N TRP A 131 6.72 7.59 10.61
CA TRP A 131 6.06 7.08 9.41
C TRP A 131 4.53 7.12 9.50
N LYS A 132 3.98 7.71 10.58
CA LYS A 132 2.54 7.70 10.91
C LYS A 132 1.92 6.30 10.91
N ILE A 133 2.71 5.31 11.30
CA ILE A 133 2.26 3.92 11.46
C ILE A 133 1.72 3.78 12.87
N ALA A 134 0.48 3.31 12.99
CA ALA A 134 -0.16 2.99 14.25
C ALA A 134 -1.13 1.82 14.03
N PHE A 135 -0.66 0.61 14.28
CA PHE A 135 -1.47 -0.60 14.24
C PHE A 135 -1.78 -1.12 15.63
N SER A 136 -2.91 -1.82 15.78
CA SER A 136 -3.28 -2.52 17.00
C SER A 136 -2.48 -3.83 17.14
N ARG A 137 -2.69 -4.54 18.25
CA ARG A 137 -2.05 -5.85 18.46
C ARG A 137 -2.59 -6.91 17.50
N GLU A 138 -3.87 -6.83 17.15
CA GLU A 138 -4.61 -7.78 16.32
C GLU A 138 -4.20 -7.69 14.84
N ASP A 139 -3.78 -6.49 14.41
CA ASP A 139 -3.31 -6.21 13.06
C ASP A 139 -2.03 -6.97 12.69
N ILE A 140 -1.35 -7.62 13.64
CA ILE A 140 -0.19 -8.49 13.37
C ILE A 140 -0.53 -9.61 12.37
N THR A 141 -1.81 -10.00 12.27
CA THR A 141 -2.26 -11.03 11.32
C THR A 141 -2.34 -10.52 9.87
N GLN A 142 -2.32 -9.20 9.65
CA GLN A 142 -2.40 -8.59 8.34
C GLN A 142 -1.00 -8.53 7.70
N TRP A 143 -0.76 -9.40 6.71
CA TRP A 143 0.56 -9.52 6.09
C TRP A 143 1.07 -8.19 5.49
N ARG A 144 0.22 -7.34 4.93
CA ARG A 144 0.61 -6.01 4.42
C ARG A 144 1.06 -5.07 5.53
N ALA A 145 0.35 -5.06 6.66
CA ALA A 145 0.74 -4.29 7.84
C ALA A 145 2.12 -4.74 8.35
N GLN A 146 2.40 -6.05 8.33
CA GLN A 146 3.72 -6.57 8.65
C GLN A 146 4.82 -6.06 7.72
N VAL A 147 4.64 -6.18 6.40
CA VAL A 147 5.66 -5.71 5.43
C VAL A 147 5.88 -4.19 5.57
N LEU A 148 4.82 -3.42 5.81
CA LEU A 148 4.88 -1.97 6.03
C LEU A 148 5.64 -1.60 7.31
N VAL A 149 5.33 -2.25 8.44
CA VAL A 149 6.05 -2.06 9.72
C VAL A 149 7.51 -2.40 9.54
N PHE A 150 7.83 -3.50 8.87
CA PHE A 150 9.20 -3.91 8.62
C PHE A 150 9.95 -2.94 7.70
N ALA A 151 9.31 -2.39 6.66
CA ALA A 151 9.92 -1.38 5.81
C ALA A 151 10.29 -0.10 6.59
N GLY A 152 9.41 0.32 7.52
CA GLY A 152 9.70 1.41 8.46
C GLY A 152 10.89 1.10 9.38
N MET A 153 10.91 -0.09 10.00
CA MET A 153 12.03 -0.58 10.81
C MET A 153 13.34 -0.59 10.02
N ALA A 154 13.30 -1.11 8.78
CA ALA A 154 14.44 -1.17 7.87
C ALA A 154 14.99 0.22 7.56
N SER A 155 14.13 1.19 7.27
CA SER A 155 14.53 2.56 6.95
C SER A 155 15.16 3.30 8.14
N ILE A 156 14.57 3.15 9.33
CA ILE A 156 15.14 3.70 10.57
C ILE A 156 16.53 3.11 10.82
N ARG A 157 16.65 1.78 10.73
CA ARG A 157 17.92 1.10 10.98
C ARG A 157 18.98 1.40 9.93
N GLN A 158 18.60 1.47 8.65
CA GLN A 158 19.51 1.81 7.56
C GLN A 158 20.13 3.18 7.79
N ARG A 159 19.36 4.19 8.19
CA ARG A 159 19.89 5.54 8.47
C ARG A 159 20.82 5.54 9.68
N ALA A 160 20.39 4.95 10.80
CA ALA A 160 21.21 4.90 12.02
C ALA A 160 22.54 4.17 11.80
N LEU A 161 22.50 3.04 11.08
CA LEU A 161 23.70 2.30 10.73
C LEU A 161 24.57 3.06 9.72
N ALA A 162 23.96 3.69 8.71
CA ALA A 162 24.71 4.46 7.72
C ALA A 162 25.47 5.64 8.34
N GLU A 163 24.86 6.32 9.30
CA GLU A 163 25.49 7.38 10.08
C GLU A 163 26.70 6.85 10.86
N THR A 164 26.51 5.74 11.58
CA THR A 164 27.56 5.13 12.39
C THR A 164 28.74 4.62 11.55
N LEU A 165 28.45 4.02 10.39
CA LEU A 165 29.47 3.51 9.46
C LEU A 165 30.06 4.60 8.55
N SER A 166 29.46 5.80 8.51
CA SER A 166 29.79 6.85 7.54
C SER A 166 29.72 6.39 6.07
N ARG A 167 28.86 5.41 5.77
CA ARG A 167 28.58 4.89 4.43
C ARG A 167 27.25 4.13 4.42
N GLN A 168 26.68 3.91 3.25
CA GLN A 168 25.52 3.03 3.15
C GLN A 168 25.87 1.59 3.58
N PRO A 169 25.03 0.94 4.41
CA PRO A 169 25.24 -0.46 4.76
C PRO A 169 24.85 -1.37 3.59
N SER A 170 25.52 -2.52 3.51
CA SER A 170 25.07 -3.63 2.68
C SER A 170 23.78 -4.25 3.24
N MET A 171 23.07 -5.04 2.44
CA MET A 171 21.88 -5.77 2.90
C MET A 171 22.19 -6.73 4.07
N ALA A 172 23.38 -7.32 4.08
CA ALA A 172 23.81 -8.20 5.16
C ALA A 172 24.05 -7.43 6.46
N GLU A 173 24.74 -6.29 6.39
CA GLU A 173 24.94 -5.41 7.54
C GLU A 173 23.62 -4.85 8.07
N LEU A 174 22.69 -4.52 7.16
CA LEU A 174 21.35 -4.05 7.54
C LEU A 174 20.55 -5.16 8.24
N LEU A 175 20.56 -6.40 7.74
CA LEU A 175 19.88 -7.51 8.41
C LEU A 175 20.53 -7.80 9.77
N LEU A 176 21.86 -7.78 9.85
CA LEU A 176 22.56 -7.96 11.12
C LEU A 176 22.16 -6.88 12.14
N ALA A 177 21.97 -5.63 11.70
CA ALA A 177 21.47 -4.55 12.56
C ALA A 177 19.98 -4.63 12.88
N GLN A 178 19.16 -5.27 12.05
CA GLN A 178 17.78 -5.62 12.42
C GLN A 178 17.72 -6.71 13.49
N VAL A 179 18.70 -7.62 13.51
CA VAL A 179 18.80 -8.69 14.51
C VAL A 179 19.36 -8.17 15.82
N LEU A 180 20.50 -7.47 15.78
CA LEU A 180 21.28 -7.11 16.97
C LEU A 180 21.01 -5.69 17.49
N GLY A 181 20.36 -4.84 16.70
CA GLY A 181 20.41 -3.40 16.89
C GLY A 181 21.66 -2.75 16.27
N THR A 182 21.62 -1.43 16.11
CA THR A 182 22.65 -0.60 15.46
C THR A 182 23.97 -0.68 16.22
N GLY A 183 23.96 -0.50 17.55
CA GLY A 183 25.20 -0.47 18.33
C GLY A 183 25.95 -1.80 18.31
N ALA A 184 25.24 -2.90 18.56
CA ALA A 184 25.83 -4.24 18.57
C ALA A 184 26.23 -4.71 17.16
N ALA A 185 25.47 -4.38 16.12
CA ALA A 185 25.88 -4.65 14.75
C ALA A 185 27.12 -3.83 14.35
N THR A 186 27.21 -2.56 14.76
CA THR A 186 28.42 -1.75 14.53
C THR A 186 29.64 -2.39 15.18
N LEU A 187 29.50 -2.87 16.42
CA LEU A 187 30.57 -3.59 17.10
C LEU A 187 31.00 -4.84 16.31
N ALA A 188 30.03 -5.63 15.82
CA ALA A 188 30.29 -6.81 15.00
C ALA A 188 30.95 -6.48 13.65
N ILE A 189 30.60 -5.35 13.03
CA ILE A 189 31.10 -4.94 11.70
C ILE A 189 32.49 -4.30 11.80
N MET A 190 32.66 -3.35 12.72
CA MET A 190 33.90 -2.56 12.84
C MET A 190 34.98 -3.27 13.66
N THR A 191 34.59 -4.22 14.52
CA THR A 191 35.52 -5.05 15.30
C THR A 191 35.19 -6.53 15.07
N PRO A 192 35.45 -7.07 13.86
CA PRO A 192 34.93 -8.36 13.41
C PRO A 192 35.32 -9.57 14.28
N GLY A 193 36.45 -9.52 14.99
CA GLY A 193 36.85 -10.56 15.94
C GLY A 193 36.17 -10.51 17.31
N THR A 194 35.16 -9.65 17.51
CA THR A 194 34.44 -9.58 18.78
C THR A 194 33.63 -10.85 19.03
N ASP A 195 33.84 -11.47 20.18
CA ASP A 195 33.10 -12.66 20.63
C ASP A 195 31.58 -12.43 20.68
N LEU A 196 30.83 -13.45 20.28
CA LEU A 196 29.37 -13.40 20.23
C LEU A 196 28.74 -13.03 21.57
N ASN A 197 29.26 -13.52 22.70
CA ASN A 197 28.65 -13.21 24.00
C ASN A 197 28.73 -11.73 24.31
N LYS A 198 29.83 -11.07 23.92
CA LYS A 198 29.99 -9.62 24.07
C LYS A 198 29.04 -8.86 23.13
N ILE A 199 28.87 -9.31 21.90
CA ILE A 199 27.91 -8.73 20.93
C ILE A 199 26.47 -8.88 21.46
N LEU A 200 26.08 -10.07 21.90
CA LEU A 200 24.75 -10.36 22.45
C LEU A 200 24.49 -9.60 23.75
N SER A 201 25.50 -9.41 24.59
CA SER A 201 25.38 -8.58 25.79
C SER A 201 25.07 -7.12 25.42
N ALA A 202 25.77 -6.56 24.44
CA ALA A 202 25.50 -5.21 23.94
C ALA A 202 24.10 -5.10 23.30
N ALA A 203 23.68 -6.10 22.52
CA ALA A 203 22.34 -6.15 21.91
C ALA A 203 21.24 -6.15 22.98
N ARG A 204 21.36 -6.99 24.02
CA ARG A 204 20.38 -7.07 25.12
C ARG A 204 20.31 -5.79 25.94
N GLN A 205 21.43 -5.08 26.14
CA GLN A 205 21.45 -3.81 26.87
C GLN A 205 20.67 -2.71 26.14
N MET A 206 20.67 -2.72 24.81
CA MET A 206 20.03 -1.70 23.98
C MET A 206 18.65 -2.12 23.45
N ALA A 207 18.20 -3.34 23.75
CA ALA A 207 17.05 -3.95 23.09
C ALA A 207 15.77 -3.12 23.18
N GLU A 208 15.42 -2.60 24.35
CA GLU A 208 14.23 -1.75 24.53
C GLU A 208 14.34 -0.43 23.74
N ALA A 209 15.46 0.27 23.90
CA ALA A 209 15.71 1.55 23.24
C ALA A 209 15.72 1.42 21.71
N GLU A 210 16.18 0.27 21.22
CA GLU A 210 16.26 -0.03 19.81
C GLU A 210 15.11 -0.91 19.30
N LYS A 211 14.08 -1.16 20.12
CA LYS A 211 12.88 -1.93 19.76
C LYS A 211 13.17 -3.34 19.22
N ILE A 212 14.18 -3.99 19.77
CA ILE A 212 14.56 -5.38 19.46
C ILE A 212 13.91 -6.30 20.48
N ASP A 213 13.32 -7.41 20.02
CA ASP A 213 12.86 -8.51 20.88
C ASP A 213 14.05 -9.45 21.18
N PRO A 214 14.56 -9.49 22.44
CA PRO A 214 15.69 -10.34 22.79
C PRO A 214 15.43 -11.84 22.60
N ALA A 215 14.16 -12.28 22.66
CA ALA A 215 13.83 -13.69 22.49
C ALA A 215 14.16 -14.18 21.06
N ASN A 216 14.12 -13.29 20.07
CA ASN A 216 14.49 -13.63 18.71
C ASN A 216 15.98 -13.99 18.56
N LEU A 217 16.87 -13.47 19.42
CA LEU A 217 18.31 -13.79 19.40
C LEU A 217 18.58 -15.26 19.71
N GLU A 218 17.70 -15.90 20.48
CA GLU A 218 17.80 -17.31 20.86
C GLU A 218 16.85 -18.20 20.05
N GLY A 219 15.83 -17.60 19.42
CA GLY A 219 14.85 -18.24 18.54
C GLY A 219 15.14 -17.99 17.06
N ARG A 220 14.27 -17.19 16.42
CA ARG A 220 14.23 -16.96 14.96
C ARG A 220 15.59 -16.58 14.37
N ASP A 221 16.33 -15.69 15.01
CA ASP A 221 17.53 -15.08 14.46
C ASP A 221 18.82 -15.81 14.88
N LYS A 222 18.74 -16.81 15.76
CA LYS A 222 19.89 -17.64 16.18
C LYS A 222 20.67 -18.24 15.00
N PRO A 223 20.05 -18.75 13.92
CA PRO A 223 20.78 -19.28 12.77
C PRO A 223 21.65 -18.25 12.02
N LEU A 224 21.48 -16.96 12.29
CA LEU A 224 22.26 -15.86 11.71
C LEU A 224 23.49 -15.50 12.57
N LEU A 225 23.64 -16.12 13.74
CA LEU A 225 24.61 -15.74 14.76
C LEU A 225 25.60 -16.89 15.01
N ALA A 226 26.89 -16.58 15.00
CA ALA A 226 27.99 -17.53 15.18
C ALA A 226 29.04 -16.99 16.15
N THR A 227 30.20 -17.62 16.25
CA THR A 227 31.24 -17.39 17.27
C THR A 227 31.66 -15.93 17.47
N ASP A 228 31.67 -15.13 16.40
CA ASP A 228 32.12 -13.74 16.42
C ASP A 228 31.38 -12.91 15.36
N GLY A 229 31.68 -11.60 15.34
CA GLY A 229 31.09 -10.65 14.40
C GLY A 229 31.38 -10.99 12.93
N HIS A 230 32.59 -11.43 12.61
CA HIS A 230 33.01 -11.80 11.25
C HIS A 230 32.18 -12.97 10.73
N THR A 231 32.11 -14.04 11.52
CA THR A 231 31.43 -15.28 11.15
C THR A 231 29.92 -15.08 11.08
N SER A 232 29.36 -14.29 12.01
CA SER A 232 27.94 -13.91 11.97
C SER A 232 27.60 -13.09 10.72
N LEU A 233 28.41 -12.09 10.38
CA LEU A 233 28.20 -11.29 9.17
C LEU A 233 28.33 -12.17 7.90
N GLY A 234 29.26 -13.13 7.88
CA GLY A 234 29.39 -14.11 6.81
C GLY A 234 28.16 -15.00 6.64
N LEU A 235 27.59 -15.51 7.75
CA LEU A 235 26.35 -16.29 7.73
C LEU A 235 25.17 -15.46 7.22
N VAL A 236 25.02 -14.24 7.73
CA VAL A 236 23.98 -13.31 7.28
C VAL A 236 24.11 -13.03 5.79
N ALA A 237 25.31 -12.74 5.30
CA ALA A 237 25.55 -12.48 3.87
C ALA A 237 25.17 -13.69 3.00
N ALA A 238 25.53 -14.90 3.41
CA ALA A 238 25.18 -16.13 2.68
C ALA A 238 23.67 -16.36 2.63
N GLN A 239 22.97 -16.19 3.75
CA GLN A 239 21.52 -16.39 3.81
C GLN A 239 20.74 -15.31 3.06
N VAL A 240 21.15 -14.04 3.17
CA VAL A 240 20.55 -12.95 2.38
C VAL A 240 20.77 -13.18 0.89
N GLN A 241 21.96 -13.62 0.48
CA GLN A 241 22.24 -13.93 -0.93
C GLN A 241 21.34 -15.06 -1.44
N ALA A 242 21.22 -16.17 -0.70
CA ALA A 242 20.34 -17.27 -1.07
C ALA A 242 18.86 -16.84 -1.17
N ALA A 243 18.39 -16.03 -0.23
CA ALA A 243 17.03 -15.50 -0.25
C ALA A 243 16.79 -14.50 -1.40
N LEU A 244 17.80 -13.69 -1.74
CA LEU A 244 17.77 -12.82 -2.92
C LEU A 244 17.67 -13.65 -4.19
N GLU A 245 18.48 -14.70 -4.36
CA GLU A 245 18.43 -15.56 -5.53
C GLU A 245 17.08 -16.23 -5.71
N ALA A 246 16.50 -16.73 -4.60
CA ALA A 246 15.19 -17.37 -4.60
C ALA A 246 14.03 -16.41 -4.93
N SER A 247 14.18 -15.10 -4.70
CA SER A 247 13.07 -14.14 -4.79
C SER A 247 13.22 -13.04 -5.84
N ARG A 248 14.43 -12.81 -6.36
CA ARG A 248 14.76 -11.72 -7.29
C ARG A 248 13.93 -11.72 -8.57
N GLY A 249 13.56 -12.89 -9.07
CA GLY A 249 12.71 -13.02 -10.27
C GLY A 249 11.36 -12.30 -10.11
N HIS A 250 10.71 -12.48 -8.96
CA HIS A 250 9.41 -11.86 -8.67
C HIS A 250 9.53 -10.34 -8.54
N VAL A 251 10.55 -9.85 -7.83
CA VAL A 251 10.79 -8.40 -7.69
C VAL A 251 11.12 -7.77 -9.05
N ARG A 252 11.96 -8.42 -9.87
CA ARG A 252 12.26 -7.96 -11.23
C ARG A 252 11.01 -7.89 -12.08
N GLN A 253 10.17 -8.93 -12.05
CA GLN A 253 8.92 -8.95 -12.79
C GLN A 253 8.00 -7.79 -12.37
N GLU A 254 7.89 -7.47 -11.08
CA GLU A 254 7.07 -6.35 -10.62
C GLU A 254 7.67 -4.98 -10.95
N VAL A 255 9.01 -4.85 -10.89
CA VAL A 255 9.71 -3.65 -11.37
C VAL A 255 9.52 -3.48 -12.88
N GLU A 256 9.67 -4.55 -13.66
CA GLU A 256 9.42 -4.58 -15.10
C GLU A 256 7.97 -4.28 -15.42
N LYS A 257 7.00 -4.82 -14.67
CA LYS A 257 5.59 -4.45 -14.80
C LYS A 257 5.36 -2.97 -14.48
N ARG A 258 6.06 -2.38 -13.51
CA ARG A 258 5.98 -0.93 -13.26
C ARG A 258 6.63 -0.12 -14.37
N ILE A 259 7.80 -0.52 -14.85
CA ILE A 259 8.50 0.09 -15.99
C ILE A 259 7.69 -0.08 -17.28
N ALA A 260 6.99 -1.20 -17.45
CA ALA A 260 6.13 -1.52 -18.58
C ALA A 260 4.74 -0.90 -18.41
N ARG A 261 4.23 -0.66 -17.21
CA ARG A 261 3.03 0.19 -17.04
C ARG A 261 3.35 1.65 -17.30
N ALA A 262 4.56 2.07 -16.94
CA ALA A 262 5.12 3.32 -17.45
C ALA A 262 5.29 3.23 -18.99
N GLY A 263 5.78 2.08 -19.47
CA GLY A 263 6.11 1.64 -20.84
C GLY A 263 5.00 1.63 -21.88
N GLU A 264 3.94 0.88 -21.60
CA GLU A 264 2.70 0.69 -22.34
C GLU A 264 1.75 1.88 -22.10
N GLY A 265 2.05 2.70 -21.08
CA GLY A 265 1.58 4.08 -20.98
C GLY A 265 2.40 5.07 -21.80
N PHE A 266 3.56 4.66 -22.36
CA PHE A 266 4.35 5.46 -23.27
C PHE A 266 3.91 5.26 -24.72
N GLY A 267 2.87 5.99 -25.11
CA GLY A 267 3.12 6.87 -26.25
C GLY A 267 4.29 7.80 -25.86
N PRO A 268 5.13 8.29 -26.79
CA PRO A 268 6.14 9.29 -26.43
C PRO A 268 5.49 10.32 -25.50
N ALA A 269 6.15 10.74 -24.43
CA ALA A 269 5.66 11.79 -23.54
C ALA A 269 5.14 12.91 -24.44
N LEU A 270 3.83 12.93 -24.69
CA LEU A 270 3.26 13.97 -25.50
C LEU A 270 3.37 15.16 -24.59
N PRO A 271 4.14 16.20 -24.95
CA PRO A 271 3.97 17.46 -24.26
C PRO A 271 2.49 17.76 -24.36
N VAL A 272 1.77 17.68 -23.23
CA VAL A 272 0.36 18.02 -23.17
C VAL A 272 0.32 19.52 -23.45
N ALA A 273 0.10 19.87 -24.72
CA ALA A 273 0.08 21.25 -25.17
C ALA A 273 -1.12 22.01 -24.59
N GLY A 274 -2.15 21.28 -24.15
CA GLY A 274 -3.34 21.82 -23.50
C GLY A 274 -4.39 20.75 -23.19
N ILE A 275 -5.58 21.21 -22.84
CA ILE A 275 -6.74 20.39 -22.47
C ILE A 275 -7.73 20.37 -23.64
N ASN A 276 -8.15 19.18 -24.09
CA ASN A 276 -9.20 19.01 -25.08
C ASN A 276 -10.59 19.17 -24.45
N PHE A 277 -11.04 20.42 -24.31
CA PHE A 277 -12.40 20.73 -23.84
C PHE A 277 -13.52 20.30 -24.81
N ASN A 278 -13.16 19.85 -26.01
CA ASN A 278 -14.10 19.30 -26.99
C ASN A 278 -14.23 17.77 -26.93
N SER A 279 -13.55 17.11 -25.99
CA SER A 279 -13.69 15.67 -25.77
C SER A 279 -15.15 15.26 -25.61
N ALA A 280 -15.52 14.11 -26.17
CA ALA A 280 -16.85 13.52 -26.01
C ALA A 280 -17.18 13.18 -24.55
N LYS A 281 -16.18 13.10 -23.66
CA LYS A 281 -16.37 12.92 -22.22
C LYS A 281 -16.75 14.21 -21.49
N ILE A 282 -16.67 15.38 -22.13
CA ILE A 282 -17.15 16.65 -21.61
C ILE A 282 -18.41 17.05 -22.40
N PRO A 283 -19.62 16.91 -21.81
CA PRO A 283 -20.83 17.39 -22.45
C PRO A 283 -20.70 18.87 -22.80
N ALA A 284 -21.21 19.28 -23.96
CA ALA A 284 -21.10 20.67 -24.43
C ALA A 284 -21.65 21.68 -23.40
N SER A 285 -22.73 21.31 -22.69
CA SER A 285 -23.35 22.09 -21.62
C SER A 285 -22.51 22.21 -20.34
N ARG A 286 -21.48 21.37 -20.16
CA ARG A 286 -20.59 21.33 -18.99
C ARG A 286 -19.17 21.79 -19.27
N ARG A 287 -18.87 22.27 -20.48
CA ARG A 287 -17.53 22.77 -20.84
C ARG A 287 -17.07 23.90 -19.94
N SER A 288 -17.96 24.84 -19.59
CA SER A 288 -17.64 25.94 -18.68
C SER A 288 -17.24 25.45 -17.27
N ILE A 289 -17.79 24.32 -16.81
CA ILE A 289 -17.41 23.69 -15.54
C ILE A 289 -16.02 23.05 -15.64
N ALA A 290 -15.73 22.35 -16.74
CA ALA A 290 -14.38 21.80 -16.97
C ALA A 290 -13.34 22.93 -17.05
N SER A 291 -13.63 24.03 -17.75
CA SER A 291 -12.75 25.21 -17.80
C SER A 291 -12.55 25.82 -16.42
N LEU A 292 -13.61 25.93 -15.61
CA LEU A 292 -13.50 26.43 -14.24
C LEU A 292 -12.57 25.58 -13.37
N ILE A 293 -12.61 24.25 -13.49
CA ILE A 293 -11.68 23.35 -12.79
C ILE A 293 -10.25 23.63 -13.26
N ALA A 294 -10.02 23.67 -14.58
CA ALA A 294 -8.70 23.93 -15.14
C ALA A 294 -8.11 25.26 -14.67
N GLU A 295 -8.87 26.35 -14.75
CA GLU A 295 -8.46 27.70 -14.33
C GLU A 295 -8.14 27.75 -12.83
N SER A 296 -8.95 27.10 -12.00
CA SER A 296 -8.75 27.07 -10.55
C SER A 296 -7.47 26.31 -10.18
N PHE A 297 -7.23 25.15 -10.82
CA PHE A 297 -6.01 24.37 -10.62
C PHE A 297 -4.78 25.10 -11.18
N ALA A 298 -4.88 25.77 -12.33
CA ALA A 298 -3.82 26.60 -12.89
C ALA A 298 -3.45 27.75 -11.93
N THR A 299 -4.45 28.42 -11.37
CA THR A 299 -4.26 29.50 -10.37
C THR A 299 -3.55 28.98 -9.11
N ALA A 300 -3.80 27.73 -8.72
CA ALA A 300 -3.12 27.05 -7.62
C ALA A 300 -1.69 26.54 -7.98
N GLY A 301 -1.21 26.81 -9.19
CA GLY A 301 0.14 26.45 -9.64
C GLY A 301 0.27 25.05 -10.24
N PHE A 302 -0.83 24.39 -10.59
CA PHE A 302 -0.83 23.06 -11.20
C PHE A 302 -0.81 23.13 -12.73
N GLY A 303 -0.02 22.27 -13.37
CA GLY A 303 0.11 22.17 -14.82
C GLY A 303 -1.05 21.43 -15.50
N ALA A 304 -1.02 21.38 -16.84
CA ALA A 304 -2.09 20.80 -17.65
C ALA A 304 -2.41 19.34 -17.29
N ILE A 305 -1.41 18.54 -16.96
CA ILE A 305 -1.58 17.13 -16.58
C ILE A 305 -2.39 17.01 -15.27
N GLN A 306 -2.09 17.84 -14.29
CA GLN A 306 -2.81 17.89 -13.02
C GLN A 306 -4.24 18.40 -13.21
N GLN A 307 -4.43 19.40 -14.07
CA GLN A 307 -5.75 19.91 -14.43
C GLN A 307 -6.60 18.83 -15.10
N ILE A 308 -6.02 18.05 -16.04
CA ILE A 308 -6.69 16.91 -16.67
C ILE A 308 -7.08 15.85 -15.63
N ALA A 309 -6.18 15.51 -14.71
CA ALA A 309 -6.48 14.55 -13.65
C ALA A 309 -7.68 15.02 -12.79
N ALA A 310 -7.72 16.30 -12.41
CA ALA A 310 -8.85 16.86 -11.67
C ALA A 310 -10.16 16.81 -12.47
N ILE A 311 -10.14 17.18 -13.76
CA ILE A 311 -11.34 17.11 -14.62
C ILE A 311 -11.81 15.67 -14.78
N ALA A 312 -10.89 14.72 -14.98
CA ALA A 312 -11.22 13.30 -15.11
C ALA A 312 -11.87 12.73 -13.84
N ASN A 313 -11.40 13.16 -12.66
CA ASN A 313 -12.04 12.84 -11.39
C ASN A 313 -13.46 13.41 -11.34
N ALA A 314 -13.64 14.71 -11.60
CA ALA A 314 -14.97 15.33 -11.56
C ALA A 314 -15.96 14.73 -12.58
N ILE A 315 -15.49 14.27 -13.75
CA ILE A 315 -16.31 13.50 -14.69
C ILE A 315 -16.71 12.15 -14.08
N ALA A 316 -15.77 11.43 -13.46
CA ALA A 316 -16.03 10.10 -12.90
C ALA A 316 -16.95 10.14 -11.67
N GLU A 317 -16.91 11.22 -10.90
CA GLU A 317 -17.67 11.45 -9.68
C GLU A 317 -19.08 11.98 -9.96
N SER A 318 -19.21 12.95 -10.86
CA SER A 318 -20.46 13.71 -11.01
C SER A 318 -20.87 14.00 -12.46
N GLU A 319 -20.12 13.48 -13.44
CA GLU A 319 -20.27 13.88 -14.85
C GLU A 319 -20.18 15.41 -15.03
N LEU A 320 -19.34 16.08 -14.22
CA LEU A 320 -19.21 17.55 -14.15
C LEU A 320 -20.53 18.26 -13.78
N ASN A 321 -21.41 17.61 -13.01
CA ASN A 321 -22.66 18.19 -12.54
C ASN A 321 -22.48 18.78 -11.12
N PRO A 322 -22.50 20.12 -10.95
CA PRO A 322 -22.39 20.75 -9.62
C PRO A 322 -23.57 20.41 -8.70
N ALA A 323 -24.71 20.03 -9.26
CA ALA A 323 -25.90 19.67 -8.50
C ALA A 323 -25.95 18.17 -8.13
N ALA A 324 -24.94 17.37 -8.50
CA ALA A 324 -24.91 15.95 -8.19
C ALA A 324 -24.95 15.70 -6.68
N GLU A 325 -25.70 14.68 -6.28
CA GLU A 325 -25.84 14.27 -4.89
C GLU A 325 -25.88 12.75 -4.79
N ASN A 326 -25.24 12.24 -3.74
CA ASN A 326 -25.41 10.86 -3.30
C ASN A 326 -25.84 10.86 -1.83
N LEU A 327 -27.06 10.37 -1.60
CA LEU A 327 -27.69 10.24 -0.28
C LEU A 327 -27.84 8.77 0.17
N ASN A 328 -27.35 7.83 -0.64
CA ASN A 328 -27.48 6.40 -0.40
C ASN A 328 -26.30 5.87 0.42
N GLY A 329 -26.43 5.89 1.75
CA GLY A 329 -25.38 5.42 2.67
C GLY A 329 -24.21 6.41 2.85
N GLU A 330 -24.19 7.50 2.08
CA GLU A 330 -23.31 8.63 2.25
C GLU A 330 -24.06 9.96 2.04
N ARG A 331 -23.38 11.08 2.26
CA ARG A 331 -23.94 12.41 2.07
C ARG A 331 -22.94 13.28 1.31
N SER A 332 -22.86 13.04 0.01
CA SER A 332 -21.83 13.53 -0.90
C SER A 332 -22.42 14.46 -1.96
N PHE A 333 -21.73 15.55 -2.29
CA PHE A 333 -22.28 16.60 -3.16
C PHE A 333 -21.26 17.21 -4.12
N GLY A 334 -21.78 17.65 -5.27
CA GLY A 334 -21.07 18.49 -6.22
C GLY A 334 -20.03 17.75 -7.05
N LEU A 335 -19.08 18.52 -7.60
CA LEU A 335 -18.18 18.07 -8.67
C LEU A 335 -17.31 16.89 -8.26
N PHE A 336 -16.75 16.95 -7.05
CA PHE A 336 -15.88 15.93 -6.47
C PHE A 336 -16.58 15.07 -5.40
N GLN A 337 -17.92 15.02 -5.43
CA GLN A 337 -18.73 14.23 -4.46
C GLN A 337 -18.23 14.34 -3.01
N LEU A 338 -18.03 15.58 -2.54
CA LEU A 338 -17.42 15.85 -1.25
C LEU A 338 -18.35 15.37 -0.12
N ASN A 339 -17.93 14.31 0.58
CA ASN A 339 -18.73 13.64 1.60
C ASN A 339 -18.74 14.42 2.93
N GLN A 340 -19.93 14.72 3.47
CA GLN A 340 -20.12 15.39 4.76
C GLN A 340 -19.95 14.47 5.98
N ASN A 341 -20.11 13.16 5.79
CA ASN A 341 -20.04 12.15 6.85
C ASN A 341 -18.59 11.68 7.04
N GLY A 342 -17.73 12.57 7.52
CA GLY A 342 -16.32 12.27 7.81
C GLY A 342 -15.37 12.40 6.62
N GLY A 343 -15.85 12.86 5.47
CA GLY A 343 -15.04 13.16 4.29
C GLY A 343 -14.64 14.63 4.19
N VAL A 344 -14.15 15.01 3.01
CA VAL A 344 -13.66 16.38 2.71
C VAL A 344 -14.77 17.44 2.82
N GLY A 345 -16.04 17.05 2.64
CA GLY A 345 -17.20 17.92 2.78
C GLY A 345 -17.61 18.20 4.24
N THR A 346 -16.98 17.55 5.23
CA THR A 346 -17.33 17.71 6.65
C THR A 346 -17.25 19.18 7.08
N GLY A 347 -18.32 19.70 7.67
CA GLY A 347 -18.40 21.07 8.18
C GLY A 347 -18.84 22.13 7.17
N PHE A 348 -19.05 21.76 5.89
CA PHE A 348 -19.58 22.67 4.87
C PHE A 348 -21.07 22.43 4.62
N PRO A 349 -21.90 23.48 4.46
CA PRO A 349 -23.31 23.31 4.13
C PRO A 349 -23.50 22.80 2.70
N GLU A 350 -24.60 22.08 2.46
CA GLU A 350 -24.91 21.50 1.15
C GLU A 350 -24.89 22.53 0.01
N ALA A 351 -25.42 23.73 0.24
CA ALA A 351 -25.42 24.80 -0.75
C ALA A 351 -24.00 25.22 -1.15
N GLU A 352 -23.03 25.18 -0.23
CA GLU A 352 -21.62 25.43 -0.56
C GLU A 352 -21.01 24.27 -1.34
N LEU A 353 -21.38 23.03 -1.02
CA LEU A 353 -20.87 21.86 -1.74
C LEU A 353 -21.46 21.74 -3.15
N LYS A 354 -22.67 22.26 -3.40
CA LYS A 354 -23.28 22.33 -4.74
C LYS A 354 -22.86 23.56 -5.56
N ASP A 355 -22.24 24.56 -4.94
CA ASP A 355 -21.63 25.67 -5.67
C ASP A 355 -20.30 25.20 -6.31
N PRO A 356 -20.15 25.27 -7.64
CA PRO A 356 -18.99 24.69 -8.32
C PRO A 356 -17.68 25.36 -7.93
N LYS A 357 -17.65 26.69 -7.72
CA LYS A 357 -16.43 27.41 -7.33
C LYS A 357 -16.01 26.99 -5.93
N ARG A 358 -16.98 26.87 -5.02
CA ARG A 358 -16.74 26.51 -3.64
C ARG A 358 -16.34 25.04 -3.51
N ASN A 359 -16.99 24.12 -4.23
CA ASN A 359 -16.61 22.70 -4.28
C ASN A 359 -15.14 22.52 -4.72
N ILE A 360 -14.72 23.23 -5.78
CA ILE A 360 -13.32 23.22 -6.26
C ILE A 360 -12.38 23.81 -5.21
N ALA A 361 -12.74 24.94 -4.60
CA ALA A 361 -11.91 25.60 -3.59
C ALA A 361 -11.72 24.71 -2.35
N ILE A 362 -12.73 23.93 -1.95
CA ILE A 362 -12.63 22.99 -0.83
C ILE A 362 -11.67 21.84 -1.19
N MET A 363 -11.77 21.26 -2.39
CA MET A 363 -10.83 20.23 -2.85
C MET A 363 -9.38 20.76 -2.91
N LEU A 364 -9.16 21.96 -3.46
CA LEU A 364 -7.85 22.60 -3.45
C LEU A 364 -7.35 22.86 -2.01
N GLY A 365 -8.26 23.22 -1.10
CA GLY A 365 -7.99 23.36 0.32
C GLY A 365 -7.52 22.03 0.95
N GLU A 366 -8.18 20.92 0.63
CA GLU A 366 -7.77 19.57 1.04
C GLU A 366 -6.35 19.26 0.55
N ILE A 367 -6.08 19.46 -0.74
CA ILE A 367 -4.74 19.26 -1.35
C ILE A 367 -3.67 20.15 -0.67
N ALA A 368 -4.06 21.35 -0.24
CA ALA A 368 -3.19 22.30 0.43
C ALA A 368 -2.87 21.92 1.89
N LYS A 369 -3.64 21.04 2.54
CA LYS A 369 -3.46 20.72 3.97
C LYS A 369 -2.05 20.19 4.28
N PRO A 370 -1.51 20.48 5.48
CA PRO A 370 -0.14 20.09 5.84
C PRO A 370 0.16 18.60 5.66
N TYR A 371 -0.79 17.71 5.98
CA TYR A 371 -0.60 16.27 5.82
C TYR A 371 -0.54 15.79 4.36
N GLN A 372 -0.99 16.61 3.40
CA GLN A 372 -0.90 16.31 1.96
C GLN A 372 0.38 16.87 1.33
N THR A 373 1.26 17.56 2.08
CA THR A 373 2.41 18.29 1.49
C THR A 373 3.30 17.42 0.59
N ALA A 374 3.58 16.17 0.98
CA ALA A 374 4.38 15.26 0.16
C ALA A 374 3.65 14.87 -1.14
N HIS A 375 2.37 14.51 -1.04
CA HIS A 375 1.54 14.14 -2.20
C HIS A 375 1.29 15.33 -3.12
N ARG A 376 1.06 16.54 -2.58
CA ARG A 376 0.96 17.77 -3.36
C ARG A 376 2.26 18.05 -4.12
N LYS A 377 3.43 17.93 -3.48
CA LYS A 377 4.72 18.11 -4.18
C LYS A 377 4.90 17.09 -5.30
N ARG A 378 4.59 15.81 -5.04
CA ARG A 378 4.63 14.74 -6.06
C ARG A 378 3.64 15.02 -7.20
N PHE A 379 2.43 15.45 -6.88
CA PHE A 379 1.39 15.82 -7.84
C PHE A 379 1.79 17.02 -8.69
N MET A 380 2.44 18.04 -8.11
CA MET A 380 2.95 19.20 -8.86
C MET A 380 4.13 18.84 -9.77
N ALA A 381 5.01 17.94 -9.30
CA ALA A 381 6.24 17.59 -10.01
C ALA A 381 6.04 16.54 -11.10
N THR A 382 4.98 15.73 -11.02
CA THR A 382 4.79 14.65 -11.99
C THR A 382 4.55 15.19 -13.40
N THR A 383 5.22 14.56 -14.35
CA THR A 383 5.03 14.75 -15.79
C THR A 383 4.26 13.60 -16.42
N SER A 384 3.76 12.66 -15.60
CA SER A 384 2.99 11.49 -16.05
C SER A 384 1.51 11.68 -15.77
N LEU A 385 0.69 11.51 -16.81
CA LEU A 385 -0.77 11.59 -16.68
C LEU A 385 -1.33 10.50 -15.78
N LEU A 386 -0.80 9.28 -15.88
CA LEU A 386 -1.21 8.17 -15.03
C LEU A 386 -0.87 8.45 -13.57
N GLU A 387 0.35 8.91 -13.30
CA GLU A 387 0.77 9.22 -11.95
C GLU A 387 -0.04 10.39 -11.36
N ALA A 388 -0.37 11.41 -12.15
CA ALA A 388 -1.24 12.48 -11.72
C ALA A 388 -2.64 11.96 -11.33
N VAL A 389 -3.22 11.08 -12.15
CA VAL A 389 -4.52 10.44 -11.84
C VAL A 389 -4.41 9.57 -10.60
N GLU A 390 -3.39 8.72 -10.49
CA GLU A 390 -3.15 7.84 -9.34
C GLU A 390 -3.01 8.64 -8.05
N ILE A 391 -2.19 9.71 -8.05
CA ILE A 391 -2.02 10.56 -6.87
C ILE A 391 -3.35 11.19 -6.47
N PHE A 392 -4.10 11.72 -7.45
CA PHE A 392 -5.39 12.34 -7.18
C PHE A 392 -6.37 11.35 -6.55
N VAL A 393 -6.50 10.16 -7.13
CA VAL A 393 -7.39 9.10 -6.63
C VAL A 393 -6.95 8.61 -5.26
N HIS A 394 -5.68 8.26 -5.09
CA HIS A 394 -5.20 7.59 -3.89
C HIS A 394 -5.11 8.53 -2.68
N HIS A 395 -4.89 9.82 -2.91
CA HIS A 395 -4.57 10.77 -1.85
C HIS A 395 -5.55 11.93 -1.70
N PHE A 396 -6.30 12.31 -2.73
CA PHE A 396 -7.24 13.43 -2.64
C PHE A 396 -8.70 12.94 -2.60
N GLU A 397 -9.13 12.08 -3.53
CA GLU A 397 -10.47 11.48 -3.51
C GLU A 397 -10.62 10.36 -2.49
N LYS A 398 -9.62 9.46 -2.41
CA LYS A 398 -9.57 8.33 -1.47
C LYS A 398 -10.80 7.39 -1.57
N PRO A 399 -11.20 6.92 -2.77
CA PRO A 399 -12.26 5.92 -2.88
C PRO A 399 -11.81 4.59 -2.28
N SER A 400 -12.76 3.71 -1.97
CA SER A 400 -12.47 2.37 -1.46
C SER A 400 -11.72 1.51 -2.49
N ASP A 401 -12.14 1.51 -3.75
CA ASP A 401 -11.46 0.83 -4.85
C ASP A 401 -10.48 1.76 -5.58
N LYS A 402 -9.28 1.89 -5.03
CA LYS A 402 -8.26 2.79 -5.59
C LYS A 402 -7.78 2.35 -6.99
N THR A 403 -7.61 1.05 -7.20
CA THR A 403 -7.05 0.51 -8.46
C THR A 403 -8.07 0.62 -9.60
N GLY A 404 -9.32 0.23 -9.36
CA GLY A 404 -10.39 0.35 -10.35
C GLY A 404 -10.69 1.81 -10.67
N GLU A 405 -10.78 2.67 -9.66
CA GLU A 405 -11.08 4.08 -9.88
C GLU A 405 -9.94 4.84 -10.57
N THR A 406 -8.67 4.45 -10.33
CA THR A 406 -7.51 4.95 -11.09
C THR A 406 -7.59 4.53 -12.56
N THR A 407 -7.89 3.25 -12.83
CA THR A 407 -8.03 2.73 -14.20
C THR A 407 -9.15 3.44 -14.96
N LYS A 408 -10.31 3.63 -14.31
CA LYS A 408 -11.47 4.35 -14.87
C LYS A 408 -11.13 5.79 -15.22
N ARG A 409 -10.53 6.54 -14.28
CA ARG A 409 -10.19 7.96 -14.46
C ARG A 409 -9.05 8.17 -15.45
N PHE A 410 -8.10 7.24 -15.50
CA PHE A 410 -7.02 7.33 -16.48
C PHE A 410 -7.55 7.21 -17.91
N LYS A 411 -8.48 6.27 -18.17
CA LYS A 411 -9.17 6.17 -19.46
C LYS A 411 -9.92 7.44 -19.84
N ILE A 412 -10.55 8.12 -18.88
CA ILE A 412 -11.20 9.41 -19.11
C ILE A 412 -10.13 10.47 -19.44
N ALA A 413 -9.09 10.58 -18.62
CA ALA A 413 -8.02 11.55 -18.75
C ALA A 413 -7.31 11.48 -20.11
N GLN A 414 -7.09 10.28 -20.66
CA GLN A 414 -6.51 10.10 -21.99
C GLN A 414 -7.33 10.79 -23.10
N THR A 415 -8.65 10.87 -22.96
CA THR A 415 -9.50 11.57 -23.94
C THR A 415 -9.46 13.09 -23.84
N LEU A 416 -8.87 13.63 -22.76
CA LEU A 416 -8.82 15.06 -22.46
C LEU A 416 -7.49 15.71 -22.85
N VAL A 417 -6.50 14.92 -23.31
CA VAL A 417 -5.25 15.45 -23.84
C VAL A 417 -5.52 16.06 -25.23
N ALA A 418 -5.03 17.28 -25.46
CA ALA A 418 -5.17 18.01 -26.74
C ALA A 418 -4.12 17.61 -27.78
#